data_AF-A0A6I0EZK3-F1
#
_entry.id   AF-A0A6I0EZK3-F1
#
_cell.length_a   1.000
_cell.length_b   1.000
_cell.length_c   1.000
_cell.angle_alpha   90.00
_cell.angle_beta   90.00
_cell.angle_gamma   90.00
#
_symmetry.space_group_name_H-M   'P 1'
#
loop_
_entity.id
_entity.type
_entity.pdbx_description
1 polymer ?
#
loop_
_entity_poly.entity_id
_entity_poly.type
_entity_poly.pdbx_seq_one_letter_code
_entity_poly.pdbx_strand_id
1 'polypeptide(L)'
;MRALFGRKFSNLRELREATEGALEVRQKGQSYKVTKEVVLQDEEFRAFASDFFADQDWISPESGGVTPQGEVRCIRVINAKTGTKVLVNSEGYEFPRYTALELT
;
A
#
# COMPACT_ATOMS: atom_id res chain seq x y z
N MET A 1 -2.76 3.54 13.60
CA MET A 1 -3.63 2.53 12.92
C MET A 1 -2.78 1.31 12.57
N ARG A 2 -3.38 0.17 12.22
CA ARG A 2 -2.62 -1.04 11.82
C ARG A 2 -3.11 -1.55 10.47
N ALA A 3 -2.21 -2.11 9.68
CA ALA A 3 -2.53 -2.69 8.36
C ALA A 3 -1.69 -3.95 8.11
N LEU A 4 -2.21 -4.86 7.28
CA LEU A 4 -1.54 -6.10 6.90
C LEU A 4 -0.69 -5.85 5.66
N PHE A 5 0.59 -5.52 5.85
CA PHE A 5 1.52 -5.34 4.73
C PHE A 5 1.99 -6.71 4.22
N GLY A 6 1.80 -6.95 2.93
CA GLY A 6 2.41 -8.06 2.22
C GLY A 6 3.43 -7.56 1.21
N ARG A 7 4.37 -8.44 0.87
CA ARG A 7 5.51 -8.14 0.01
C ARG A 7 5.25 -8.67 -1.39
N LYS A 8 5.56 -7.88 -2.43
CA LYS A 8 5.53 -8.31 -3.84
C LYS A 8 4.17 -8.82 -4.32
N PHE A 9 3.05 -8.28 -3.83
CA PHE A 9 1.78 -8.50 -4.51
C PHE A 9 1.85 -7.87 -5.90
N SER A 10 1.33 -8.56 -6.89
CA SER A 10 1.32 -8.10 -8.28
C SER A 10 0.24 -7.05 -8.56
N ASN A 11 -0.89 -7.13 -7.86
CA ASN A 11 -2.03 -6.26 -8.09
C ASN A 11 -2.99 -6.23 -6.89
N LEU A 12 -4.02 -5.38 -6.97
CA LEU A 12 -5.03 -5.20 -5.94
C LEU A 12 -5.87 -6.45 -5.67
N ARG A 13 -6.08 -7.31 -6.67
CA ARG A 13 -6.84 -8.55 -6.47
C ARG A 13 -6.08 -9.50 -5.54
N GLU A 14 -4.81 -9.76 -5.83
CA GLU A 14 -3.95 -10.61 -5.00
C GLU A 14 -3.84 -10.05 -3.56
N LEU A 15 -3.66 -8.74 -3.43
CA LEU A 15 -3.64 -8.06 -2.14
C LEU A 15 -4.96 -8.24 -1.36
N ARG A 16 -6.13 -8.17 -2.03
CA ARG A 16 -7.44 -8.41 -1.40
C ARG A 16 -7.57 -9.84 -0.89
N GLU A 17 -7.31 -10.83 -1.75
CA GLU A 17 -7.39 -12.25 -1.41
C GLU A 17 -6.48 -12.59 -0.21
N ALA A 18 -5.25 -12.08 -0.20
CA ALA A 18 -4.33 -12.28 0.92
C ALA A 18 -4.76 -11.54 2.20
N THR A 19 -5.32 -10.34 2.08
CA THR A 19 -5.84 -9.58 3.22
C THR A 19 -7.04 -10.31 3.86
N GLU A 20 -7.96 -10.84 3.05
CA GLU A 20 -9.13 -11.60 3.50
C GLU A 20 -8.69 -12.85 4.29
N GLY A 21 -7.79 -13.67 3.72
CA GLY A 21 -7.27 -14.86 4.42
C GLY A 21 -6.54 -14.52 5.73
N ALA A 22 -5.81 -13.41 5.77
CA ALA A 22 -5.14 -12.95 6.99
C ALA A 22 -6.13 -12.47 8.08
N LEU A 23 -7.26 -11.88 7.67
CA LEU A 23 -8.33 -11.47 8.60
C LEU A 23 -9.06 -12.69 9.19
N GLU A 24 -9.30 -13.74 8.41
CA GLU A 24 -9.94 -14.98 8.88
C GLU A 24 -9.17 -15.62 10.05
N VAL A 25 -7.85 -15.64 9.95
CA VAL A 25 -6.96 -16.15 11.02
C VAL A 25 -6.61 -15.11 12.08
N ARG A 26 -7.26 -13.93 12.05
CA ARG A 26 -7.07 -12.81 12.99
C ARG A 26 -5.61 -12.36 13.11
N GLN A 27 -4.89 -12.37 11.99
CA GLN A 27 -3.51 -11.89 11.96
C GLN A 27 -3.45 -10.43 12.39
N LYS A 28 -2.50 -10.10 13.28
CA LYS A 28 -2.28 -8.72 13.70
C LYS A 28 -1.47 -8.00 12.62
N GLY A 29 -2.03 -6.93 12.06
CA GLY A 29 -1.30 -6.01 11.17
C GLY A 29 -0.15 -5.30 11.86
N GLN A 30 0.61 -4.50 11.14
CA GLN A 30 1.71 -3.65 11.63
C GLN A 30 1.24 -2.21 11.81
N SER A 31 1.80 -1.48 12.79
CA SER A 31 1.62 -0.03 12.87
C SER A 31 2.30 0.67 11.70
N TYR A 32 1.72 1.76 11.23
CA TYR A 32 2.25 2.53 10.11
C TYR A 32 2.06 4.03 10.31
N LYS A 33 2.90 4.79 9.61
CA LYS A 33 2.86 6.23 9.51
C LYS A 33 2.77 6.63 8.03
N VAL A 34 1.69 7.33 7.69
CA VAL A 34 1.53 7.91 6.35
C VAL A 34 2.47 9.11 6.21
N THR A 35 3.31 9.09 5.18
CA THR A 35 4.30 10.13 4.88
C THR A 35 3.85 11.04 3.73
N LYS A 36 2.96 10.54 2.87
CA LYS A 36 2.41 11.24 1.71
C LYS A 36 1.04 10.66 1.37
N GLU A 37 0.15 11.49 0.87
CA GLU A 37 -1.10 11.06 0.25
C GLU A 37 -1.07 11.32 -1.25
N VAL A 38 -1.60 10.38 -2.02
CA VAL A 38 -1.74 10.48 -3.47
C VAL A 38 -3.19 10.16 -3.79
N VAL A 39 -3.91 11.13 -4.34
CA VAL A 39 -5.30 10.96 -4.77
C VAL A 39 -5.28 10.78 -6.28
N LEU A 40 -5.76 9.64 -6.76
CA LEU A 40 -5.81 9.27 -8.17
C LEU A 40 -7.27 9.25 -8.64
N GLN A 41 -7.49 9.63 -9.90
CA GLN A 41 -8.77 9.35 -10.56
C GLN A 41 -8.98 7.84 -10.72
N ASP A 42 -10.21 7.41 -11.00
CA ASP A 42 -10.56 5.98 -11.03
C ASP A 42 -9.73 5.21 -12.05
N GLU A 43 -9.50 5.80 -13.23
CA GLU A 43 -8.71 5.23 -14.32
C GLU A 43 -7.24 5.07 -13.94
N GLU A 44 -6.62 6.12 -13.40
CA GLU A 44 -5.22 6.13 -12.94
C GLU A 44 -5.02 5.13 -11.79
N PHE A 45 -5.95 5.12 -10.84
CA PHE A 45 -5.91 4.18 -9.72
C PHE A 45 -6.01 2.74 -10.21
N ARG A 46 -6.88 2.46 -11.20
CA ARG A 46 -7.00 1.11 -11.78
C ARG A 46 -5.73 0.68 -12.49
N ALA A 47 -5.07 1.59 -13.21
CA ALA A 47 -3.78 1.31 -13.84
C ALA A 47 -2.73 0.94 -12.77
N PHE A 48 -2.56 1.79 -11.76
CA PHE A 48 -1.69 1.51 -10.59
C PHE A 48 -2.05 0.19 -9.90
N ALA A 49 -3.33 -0.06 -9.65
CA ALA A 49 -3.82 -1.24 -8.94
C ALA A 49 -3.76 -2.54 -9.77
N SER A 50 -3.52 -2.45 -11.08
CA SER A 50 -3.40 -3.60 -11.97
C SER A 50 -1.97 -4.14 -12.07
N ASP A 51 -0.97 -3.32 -11.76
CA ASP A 51 0.44 -3.70 -11.75
C ASP A 51 1.23 -2.89 -10.70
N PHE A 52 1.47 -3.51 -9.55
CA PHE A 52 2.28 -2.93 -8.48
C PHE A 52 3.80 -3.01 -8.72
N PHE A 53 4.25 -3.57 -9.84
CA PHE A 53 5.65 -3.53 -10.24
C PHE A 53 5.96 -2.39 -11.21
N ALA A 54 4.93 -1.67 -11.68
CA ALA A 54 5.12 -0.47 -12.48
C ALA A 54 5.63 0.68 -11.60
N ASP A 55 6.71 1.33 -12.06
CA ASP A 55 7.23 2.54 -11.43
C ASP A 55 6.19 3.64 -11.38
N GLN A 56 6.26 4.46 -10.34
CA GLN A 56 5.34 5.57 -10.13
C GLN A 56 6.17 6.82 -9.87
N ASP A 57 5.91 7.90 -10.60
CA ASP A 57 6.59 9.19 -10.47
C ASP A 57 6.43 9.83 -9.07
N TRP A 58 5.40 9.41 -8.33
CA TRP A 58 5.15 9.83 -6.96
C TRP A 58 5.80 8.95 -5.88
N ILE A 59 6.51 7.87 -6.27
CA ILE A 59 7.31 7.03 -5.38
C ILE A 59 8.79 7.37 -5.56
N SER A 60 9.50 7.52 -4.45
CA SER A 60 10.96 7.59 -4.43
C SER A 60 11.53 6.45 -3.56
N PRO A 61 12.80 6.07 -3.74
CA PRO A 61 13.48 5.12 -2.87
C PRO A 61 13.34 5.46 -1.37
N GLU A 62 13.31 6.74 -1.02
CA GLU A 62 13.23 7.26 0.35
C GLU A 62 11.80 7.28 0.91
N SER A 63 10.78 6.98 0.09
CA SER A 63 9.38 6.96 0.51
C SER A 63 9.04 5.82 1.48
N GLY A 64 9.84 4.75 1.48
CA GLY A 64 9.62 3.53 2.25
C GLY A 64 10.44 3.38 3.55
N GLY A 65 10.59 2.14 3.99
CA GLY A 65 11.30 1.76 5.21
C GLY A 65 10.47 1.88 6.48
N VAL A 66 11.15 2.05 7.62
CA VAL A 66 10.52 2.15 8.95
C VAL A 66 10.90 3.45 9.66
N THR A 67 10.03 3.95 10.53
CA THR A 67 10.36 5.06 11.44
C THR A 67 11.31 4.58 12.55
N PRO A 68 12.00 5.48 13.27
CA PRO A 68 12.80 5.11 14.44
C PRO A 68 12.00 4.38 15.53
N GLN A 69 10.68 4.58 15.56
CA GLN A 69 9.74 3.93 16.47
C GLN A 69 9.26 2.55 15.96
N GLY A 70 9.73 2.11 14.79
CA GLY A 70 9.38 0.82 14.20
C GLY A 70 8.06 0.79 13.45
N GLU A 71 7.47 1.94 13.10
CA GLU A 71 6.27 1.99 12.27
C GLU A 71 6.65 1.91 10.79
N VAL A 72 5.85 1.18 10.02
CA VAL A 72 6.03 1.14 8.56
C VAL A 72 5.76 2.53 7.99
N ARG A 73 6.73 3.12 7.26
CA ARG A 73 6.49 4.36 6.50
C ARG A 73 5.74 4.00 5.22
N CYS A 74 4.68 4.73 4.89
CA CYS A 74 3.94 4.45 3.66
C CYS A 74 3.33 5.70 3.02
N ILE A 75 3.13 5.61 1.71
CA ILE A 75 2.28 6.49 0.94
C ILE A 75 0.86 5.92 0.99
N ARG A 76 -0.14 6.77 1.22
CA ARG A 76 -1.55 6.40 1.11
C ARG A 76 -2.06 6.80 -0.28
N VAL A 77 -2.37 5.81 -1.11
CA VAL A 77 -2.92 5.99 -2.45
C VAL A 77 -4.44 5.81 -2.38
N ILE A 78 -5.18 6.82 -2.83
CA ILE A 78 -6.63 6.91 -2.66
C ILE A 78 -7.29 6.97 -4.04
N ASN A 79 -8.24 6.07 -4.30
CA ASN A 79 -9.12 6.20 -5.45
C ASN A 79 -10.19 7.27 -5.14
N ALA A 80 -10.18 8.38 -5.88
CA ALA A 80 -11.08 9.51 -5.66
C ALA A 80 -12.58 9.15 -5.77
N LYS A 81 -12.91 8.16 -6.60
CA LYS A 81 -14.29 7.74 -6.88
C LYS A 81 -14.83 6.73 -5.86
N THR A 82 -14.02 5.73 -5.51
CA THR A 82 -14.47 4.62 -4.64
C THR A 82 -14.08 4.82 -3.17
N GLY A 83 -13.13 5.70 -2.90
CA GLY A 83 -12.54 5.86 -1.57
C GLY A 83 -11.66 4.69 -1.13
N THR A 84 -11.38 3.72 -2.02
CA THR A 84 -10.44 2.62 -1.78
C THR A 84 -9.06 3.18 -1.49
N LYS A 85 -8.39 2.64 -0.47
CA LYS A 85 -7.07 3.11 -0.02
C LYS A 85 -6.07 1.95 -0.01
N VAL A 86 -4.94 2.15 -0.68
CA VAL A 86 -3.80 1.24 -0.68
C VAL A 86 -2.62 1.95 -0.03
N LEU A 87 -2.01 1.31 0.96
CA LEU A 87 -0.77 1.78 1.56
C LEU A 87 0.40 1.18 0.79
N VAL A 88 1.38 2.01 0.45
CA VAL A 88 2.56 1.64 -0.34
C VAL A 88 3.82 1.97 0.45
N ASN A 89 4.68 0.97 0.66
CA ASN A 89 6.03 1.17 1.14
C ASN A 89 7.01 0.68 0.07
N SER A 90 7.91 1.57 -0.36
CA SER A 90 8.81 1.32 -1.47
C SER A 90 10.09 0.58 -1.09
N GLU A 91 10.52 0.56 0.18
CA GLU A 91 11.77 -0.08 0.63
C GLU A 91 12.98 0.17 -0.30
N GLY A 92 13.20 1.41 -0.74
CA GLY A 92 14.34 1.76 -1.60
C GLY A 92 14.11 1.63 -3.11
N TYR A 93 12.88 1.38 -3.56
CA TYR A 93 12.52 1.27 -4.98
C TYR A 93 11.64 2.44 -5.46
N GLU A 94 11.42 2.54 -6.78
CA GLU A 94 10.50 3.50 -7.42
C GLU A 94 9.08 2.91 -7.65
N PHE A 95 8.87 1.70 -7.14
CA PHE A 95 7.59 0.98 -7.22
C PHE A 95 7.19 0.42 -5.84
N PRO A 96 5.91 0.02 -5.66
CA PRO A 96 5.45 -0.62 -4.43
C PRO A 96 6.19 -1.93 -4.11
N ARG A 97 6.91 -1.95 -2.98
CA ARG A 97 7.57 -3.17 -2.51
C ARG A 97 6.71 -3.95 -1.52
N TYR A 98 6.11 -3.22 -0.60
CA TYR A 98 5.11 -3.71 0.32
C TYR A 98 3.82 -2.93 0.13
N THR A 99 2.69 -3.63 0.10
CA THR A 99 1.37 -3.03 -0.01
C THR A 99 0.43 -3.56 1.06
N ALA A 100 -0.53 -2.73 1.46
CA ALA A 100 -1.60 -3.10 2.37
C ALA A 100 -2.90 -2.42 1.99
N LEU A 101 -4.04 -3.03 2.32
CA LEU A 101 -5.33 -2.33 2.32
C LEU A 101 -5.48 -1.55 3.63
N GLU A 102 -5.85 -0.28 3.53
CA GLU A 102 -6.26 0.49 4.69
C GLU A 102 -7.77 0.30 4.90
N LEU A 103 -8.10 -0.68 5.75
CA LEU A 103 -9.46 -0.97 6.17
C LEU A 103 -9.86 0.06 7.24
N THR A 104 -10.81 0.93 6.90
CA THR A 104 -11.40 1.91 7.81
C THR A 104 -12.51 1.31 8.64
#